data_AF-A0A2T4U007-F1
#
_entry.id   AF-A0A2T4U007-F1
#
_cell.length_a   1.000
_cell.length_b   1.000
_cell.length_c   1.000
_cell.angle_alpha   90.00
_cell.angle_beta   90.00
_cell.angle_gamma   90.00
#
_symmetry.space_group_name_H-M   'P 1'
#
loop_
_entity.id
_entity.type
_entity.pdbx_description
1 polymer ?
#
loop_
_entity_poly.entity_id
_entity_poly.type
_entity_poly.pdbx_seq_one_letter_code
_entity_poly.pdbx_strand_id
1 'polypeptide(L)' 'MVDRDLLLRKLADLDQYLGQVSEYRDITIDQYRGDWKTQRIVERTLQMTIELCVDIANHIIADRGLRVPATYSGFFRH' A
#
# COMPACT_ATOMS: atom_id res chain seq x y z
N MET A 1 2.68 18.19 13.50
CA MET A 1 3.46 18.80 12.40
C MET A 1 3.81 17.66 11.47
N VAL A 2 3.30 17.67 10.23
CA VAL A 2 3.63 16.65 9.21
C VAL A 2 5.14 16.49 9.19
N ASP A 3 5.63 15.29 9.52
CA ASP A 3 7.01 14.94 9.21
C ASP A 3 7.05 14.70 7.71
N ARG A 4 7.29 15.78 6.97
CA ARG A 4 7.28 15.77 5.50
C ARG A 4 8.32 14.81 4.97
N ASP A 5 9.42 14.61 5.68
CA ASP A 5 10.47 13.68 5.31
C ASP A 5 10.02 12.23 5.52
N LEU A 6 9.30 11.94 6.61
CA LEU A 6 8.66 10.64 6.83
C LEU A 6 7.62 10.32 5.75
N LEU A 7 6.78 11.29 5.37
CA LEU A 7 5.78 11.10 4.32
C LEU A 7 6.44 10.86 2.95
N LEU A 8 7.49 11.62 2.62
CA LEU A 8 8.25 11.44 1.38
C LEU A 8 8.92 10.07 1.31
N ARG A 9 9.47 9.57 2.43
CA ARG A 9 10.00 8.19 2.51
C ARG A 9 8.91 7.16 2.25
N LYS A 10 7.75 7.29 2.91
CA LYS A 10 6.62 6.38 2.68
C LYS A 10 6.11 6.41 1.23
N LEU A 11 6.16 7.56 0.55
CA LEU A 11 5.80 7.65 -0.87
C LEU A 11 6.86 7.00 -1.77
N ALA A 12 8.15 7.11 -1.44
CA ALA A 12 9.22 6.42 -2.15
C ALA A 12 9.11 4.89 -1.98
N ASP A 13 8.82 4.41 -0.76
CA ASP A 13 8.57 3.00 -0.48
C ASP A 13 7.36 2.48 -1.27
N LEU A 14 6.31 3.30 -1.39
CA LEU A 14 5.11 2.96 -2.16
C LEU A 14 5.43 2.81 -3.66
N ASP A 15 6.20 3.73 -4.23
CA ASP A 15 6.62 3.66 -5.63
C ASP A 15 7.46 2.40 -5.89
N GLN A 16 8.34 2.04 -4.96
CA GLN A 16 9.12 0.80 -5.04
C GLN A 16 8.23 -0.44 -5.07
N TYR A 17 7.25 -0.55 -4.16
CA TYR A 17 6.35 -1.71 -4.11
C TYR A 17 5.43 -1.79 -5.33
N LEU A 18 4.97 -0.65 -5.84
CA LEU A 18 4.23 -0.58 -7.10
C LEU A 18 5.08 -1.04 -8.28
N GLY A 19 6.37 -0.68 -8.30
CA GLY A 19 7.34 -1.19 -9.27
C GLY A 19 7.44 -2.72 -9.21
N GLN A 20 7.66 -3.28 -8.04
CA GLN A 20 7.79 -4.73 -7.83
C GLN A 20 6.55 -5.51 -8.27
N VAL A 21 5.34 -5.05 -7.92
CA VAL A 21 4.11 -5.76 -8.35
C VAL A 21 3.86 -5.59 -9.84
N SER A 22 4.32 -4.49 -10.45
CA SER A 22 4.17 -4.26 -11.89
C SER A 22 4.96 -5.25 -12.75
N GLU A 23 6.04 -5.84 -12.22
CA GLU A 23 6.81 -6.90 -12.89
C GLU A 23 5.95 -8.15 -13.18
N TYR A 24 4.85 -8.32 -12.45
CA TYR A 24 3.92 -9.44 -12.59
C TYR A 24 2.69 -9.09 -13.44
N ARG A 25 2.61 -7.91 -14.07
CA ARG A 25 1.41 -7.45 -14.77
C ARG A 25 1.02 -8.31 -15.98
N ASP A 26 2.01 -8.90 -16.64
CA ASP A 26 1.81 -9.65 -17.89
C ASP A 26 1.67 -11.17 -17.68
N ILE A 27 1.70 -11.65 -16.43
CA ILE A 27 1.47 -13.08 -16.17
C ILE A 27 0.01 -13.44 -16.41
N THR A 28 -0.20 -14.59 -17.01
CA THR A 28 -1.55 -15.16 -17.15
C THR A 28 -2.06 -15.72 -15.82
N ILE A 29 -3.38 -15.88 -15.70
CA ILE A 29 -3.99 -16.49 -14.52
C ILE A 29 -3.52 -17.94 -14.29
N ASP A 30 -3.22 -18.69 -15.36
CA ASP A 30 -2.74 -20.07 -15.25
C ASP A 30 -1.30 -20.12 -14.75
N GLN A 31 -0.43 -19.21 -15.21
CA GLN A 31 0.93 -19.05 -14.68
C GLN A 31 0.91 -18.64 -13.21
N TYR A 32 0.03 -17.70 -12.84
CA TYR A 32 -0.17 -17.31 -11.44
C TYR A 32 -0.60 -18.51 -10.59
N ARG A 33 -1.63 -19.25 -11.01
CA ARG A 33 -2.16 -20.41 -10.27
C ARG A 33 -1.17 -21.58 -10.19
N GLY A 34 -0.29 -21.72 -11.18
CA GLY A 34 0.70 -22.79 -11.27
C GLY A 34 1.93 -22.59 -10.39
N ASP A 35 2.19 -21.38 -9.88
CA ASP A 35 3.36 -21.09 -9.06
C ASP A 35 3.01 -20.37 -7.74
N TRP A 36 3.03 -21.14 -6.65
CA TRP A 36 2.76 -20.62 -5.31
C TRP A 36 3.73 -19.51 -4.86
N LYS A 37 4.96 -19.46 -5.39
CA LYS A 37 5.91 -18.39 -5.07
C LYS A 37 5.47 -17.09 -5.70
N THR A 38 5.11 -17.12 -6.98
CA THR A 38 4.53 -15.97 -7.69
C THR A 38 3.28 -15.46 -6.96
N GLN A 39 2.37 -16.35 -6.55
CA GLN A 39 1.19 -15.96 -5.75
C GLN A 39 1.59 -15.23 -4.48
N ARG A 40 2.49 -15.82 -3.71
CA ARG A 40 2.90 -15.28 -2.41
C ARG A 40 3.64 -13.95 -2.53
N ILE A 41 4.43 -13.76 -3.60
CA ILE A 41 5.10 -12.49 -3.87
C ILE A 41 4.07 -11.42 -4.21
N VAL A 42 3.18 -11.68 -5.17
CA VAL A 42 2.13 -10.72 -5.58
C VAL A 42 1.24 -10.35 -4.40
N GLU A 43 0.73 -11.34 -3.66
CA GLU A 43 -0.15 -11.12 -2.51
C GLU A 43 0.56 -10.32 -1.40
N ARG A 44 1.81 -10.66 -1.08
CA ARG A 44 2.55 -9.94 -0.02
C ARG A 44 2.88 -8.51 -0.44
N THR A 45 3.28 -8.28 -1.68
CA THR A 45 3.58 -6.95 -2.19
C THR A 45 2.32 -6.07 -2.22
N LEU A 46 1.18 -6.61 -2.63
CA LEU A 46 -0.10 -5.92 -2.55
C LEU A 46 -0.51 -5.59 -1.11
N GLN A 47 -0.37 -6.55 -0.19
CA GLN A 47 -0.65 -6.32 1.23
C GLN A 47 0.21 -5.18 1.79
N MET A 48 1.52 -5.19 1.55
CA MET A 48 2.44 -4.14 2.03
C MET A 48 2.10 -2.77 1.42
N THR A 49 1.74 -2.73 0.13
CA THR A 49 1.29 -1.51 -0.56
C THR A 49 0.04 -0.93 0.13
N ILE A 50 -0.95 -1.78 0.42
CA ILE A 50 -2.19 -1.39 1.08
C ILE A 50 -1.93 -0.89 2.51
N GLU A 51 -1.14 -1.62 3.31
CA GLU A 51 -0.72 -1.21 4.65
C GLU A 51 -0.05 0.17 4.64
N LEU A 52 0.87 0.40 3.70
CA LEU A 52 1.59 1.67 3.55
C LEU A 52 0.66 2.83 3.17
N CYS A 53 -0.32 2.61 2.28
CA CYS A 53 -1.34 3.61 1.96
C CYS A 53 -2.14 4.03 3.19
N VAL A 54 -2.49 3.09 4.08
CA VAL A 54 -3.22 3.43 5.31
C VAL A 54 -2.34 4.09 6.36
N ASP A 55 -1.07 3.72 6.47
CA ASP A 55 -0.11 4.48 7.28
C ASP A 55 -0.01 5.95 6.84
N ILE A 56 0.06 6.18 5.53
CA ILE A 56 0.07 7.53 4.94
C ILE A 56 -1.23 8.28 5.30
N ALA A 57 -2.38 7.65 5.10
CA ALA A 57 -3.68 8.26 5.42
C ALA A 57 -3.82 8.59 6.91
N ASN A 58 -3.38 7.68 7.79
CA ASN A 58 -3.33 7.88 9.24
C ASN A 58 -2.45 9.08 9.62
N HIS A 59 -1.25 9.17 9.04
CA HIS A 59 -0.35 10.29 9.31
C HIS A 59 -0.97 11.64 8.93
N ILE A 60 -1.63 11.71 7.76
CA ILE A 60 -2.32 12.92 7.29
C ILE A 60 -3.51 13.28 8.20
N ILE A 61 -4.32 12.31 8.61
CA ILE A 61 -5.50 12.54 9.46
C ILE A 61 -5.09 12.98 10.87
N ALA A 62 -4.11 12.31 11.47
CA ALA A 62 -3.61 12.63 12.80
C ALA A 62 -3.02 14.05 12.85
N ASP A 63 -2.29 14.47 11.81
CA ASP A 63 -1.74 15.83 11.74
C ASP A 63 -2.80 16.92 11.56
N ARG A 64 -3.87 16.62 10.82
CA ARG A 64 -5.01 17.55 10.63
C ARG A 64 -5.94 17.63 11.85
N GLY A 65 -5.67 16.90 12.93
CA GLY A 65 -6.52 16.85 14.13
C GLY A 65 -7.91 16.25 13.87
N LEU A 66 -8.06 15.51 12.77
CA LEU A 66 -9.32 14.89 12.37
C LEU A 66 -9.52 13.59 13.16
N ARG A 67 -10.76 13.33 13.59
CA ARG A 67 -11.11 12.14 14.36
C ARG A 67 -10.67 10.88 13.61
N VAL A 68 -9.85 10.03 14.25
CA VAL A 68 -9.36 8.77 13.67
C VAL A 68 -10.56 7.89 13.26
N PRO A 69 -10.67 7.48 11.98
CA PRO A 69 -11.71 6.57 11.54
C PRO A 69 -11.65 5.26 12.31
N ALA A 70 -12.79 4.77 12.78
CA ALA A 70 -12.85 3.51 13.53
C ALA A 70 -12.61 2.25 12.65
N THR A 71 -12.61 2.40 11.32
CA THR A 71 -12.48 1.30 10.36
C THR A 71 -11.62 1.65 9.15
N TYR A 72 -10.97 0.64 8.57
CA TYR A 72 -10.08 0.75 7.41
C TYR A 72 -10.75 1.36 6.16
N SER A 73 -12.05 1.12 5.96
CA SER A 73 -12.82 1.70 4.85
C SER A 73 -13.14 3.19 5.06
N GLY A 74 -13.09 3.68 6.30
CA GLY A 74 -13.39 5.08 6.63
C GLY A 74 -12.36 6.07 6.08
N PHE A 75 -11.14 5.61 5.75
CA PHE A 75 -10.06 6.44 5.20
C PHE A 75 -10.31 6.88 3.75
N PHE A 76 -11.25 6.25 3.03
CA PHE A 76 -11.47 6.47 1.59
C PHE A 76 -12.85 7.06 1.25
N ARG A 77 -13.68 7.41 2.25
CA ARG A 77 -14.98 8.07 2.03
C ARG A 77 -14.88 9.56 2.35
N HIS A 78 -14.98 10.40 1.32
CA HIS A 78 -15.23 11.84 1.41
C HIS A 78 -16.49 12.18 0.64
#